data_AF-A0A945CE55-F1
#
_entry.id   AF-A0A945CE55-F1
#
_cell.length_a   1.000
_cell.length_b   1.000
_cell.length_c   1.000
_cell.angle_alpha   90.00
_cell.angle_beta   90.00
_cell.angle_gamma   90.00
#
_symmetry.space_group_name_H-M   'P 1'
#
loop_
_entity.id
_entity.type
_entity.pdbx_description
1 polymer ?
#
loop_
_entity_poly.entity_id
_entity_poly.type
_entity_poly.pdbx_seq_one_letter_code
_entity_poly.pdbx_strand_id
1 'polypeptide(L)'
;MKKIFTLILALFMSINIQAQNNSTENQIASAIIGGIVAGAAAAAAYDQYLERVELIATNYVLDNYPEYNTFYLSLSNLSRAQDYWDPSSVRVNAFVFETYDSNSLPEKKVLLMFNDYGWISELGIDLNLISFQFMDKSEWNNIVLEYLSLASGNDVTNIFYEKERVMNSSSRRKFESINPDDINVSPIKNYAGGSVIGYEVTNMETQYTLSDIEILKNRVVLRTKRNSYLMGLDFKGGDVYRVSDYSDKFKIIHNESKLGLFLKENKELVQLNLKAINKITAYLNN
;
A
#
# COMPACT_ATOMS: atom_id res chain seq x y z
N MET A 1 27.14 -12.56 34.24
CA MET A 1 26.27 -12.92 33.09
C MET A 1 25.31 -14.10 33.38
N LYS A 2 24.97 -14.43 34.63
CA LYS A 2 24.02 -15.52 34.97
C LYS A 2 22.69 -15.05 35.60
N LYS A 3 22.49 -13.73 35.77
CA LYS A 3 21.29 -13.16 36.43
C LYS A 3 20.27 -12.54 35.46
N ILE A 4 20.60 -12.40 34.18
CA ILE A 4 19.68 -11.89 33.14
C ILE A 4 18.81 -13.02 32.57
N PHE A 5 19.32 -14.25 32.56
CA PHE A 5 18.58 -15.40 32.03
C PHE A 5 17.41 -15.85 32.92
N THR A 6 17.42 -15.47 34.21
CA THR A 6 16.37 -15.87 35.16
C THR A 6 15.11 -15.02 35.04
N LEU A 7 15.19 -13.81 34.49
CA LEU A 7 14.02 -12.93 34.32
C LEU A 7 13.18 -13.31 33.09
N ILE A 8 13.81 -13.85 32.04
CA ILE A 8 13.11 -14.30 30.82
C ILE A 8 12.35 -15.61 31.07
N LEU A 9 12.85 -16.49 31.95
CA LEU A 9 12.18 -17.76 32.27
C LEU A 9 10.97 -17.60 33.23
N ALA A 10 10.92 -16.51 34.01
CA ALA A 10 9.81 -16.23 34.91
C ALA A 10 8.58 -15.65 34.21
N LEU A 11 8.73 -15.02 33.03
CA LEU A 11 7.57 -14.52 32.26
C LEU A 11 6.75 -15.63 31.58
N PHE A 12 7.33 -16.83 31.41
CA PHE A 12 6.64 -17.97 30.79
C PHE A 12 5.74 -18.76 31.75
N MET A 13 5.79 -18.52 33.07
CA MET A 13 5.05 -19.32 34.07
C MET A 13 3.75 -18.69 34.60
N SER A 14 3.23 -17.62 33.99
CA SER A 14 1.97 -16.98 34.45
C SER A 14 0.84 -16.99 33.43
N ILE A 15 0.98 -17.67 32.29
CA ILE A 15 -0.12 -17.86 31.36
C ILE A 15 -0.80 -19.19 31.70
N ASN A 16 -1.75 -19.15 32.63
CA ASN A 16 -2.72 -20.24 32.75
C ASN A 16 -3.61 -20.19 31.50
N ILE A 17 -3.18 -20.85 30.42
CA ILE A 17 -4.04 -21.16 29.30
C ILE A 17 -5.01 -22.23 29.78
N GLN A 18 -6.20 -21.81 30.23
CA GLN A 18 -7.32 -22.74 30.33
C GLN A 18 -7.71 -23.13 28.91
N ALA A 19 -7.23 -24.30 28.47
CA ALA A 19 -7.73 -24.97 27.29
C ALA A 19 -9.19 -25.35 27.53
N GLN A 20 -10.12 -24.62 26.91
CA GLN A 20 -11.51 -25.08 26.83
C GLN A 20 -11.63 -26.06 25.67
N ASN A 21 -11.62 -27.35 26.01
CA ASN A 21 -12.15 -28.39 25.15
C ASN A 21 -13.65 -28.17 24.98
N ASN A 22 -14.10 -27.86 23.76
CA ASN A 22 -15.41 -28.27 23.26
C ASN A 22 -15.32 -28.47 21.75
N SER A 23 -15.41 -29.74 21.36
CA SER A 23 -15.59 -30.23 20.01
C SER A 23 -16.91 -29.75 19.42
N THR A 24 -16.87 -28.98 18.33
CA THR A 24 -17.66 -29.13 17.08
C THR A 24 -17.07 -28.16 16.05
N GLU A 25 -16.94 -28.58 14.80
CA GLU A 25 -16.30 -27.92 13.66
C GLU A 25 -16.60 -26.41 13.52
N ASN A 26 -15.66 -25.57 14.01
CA ASN A 26 -15.37 -24.18 13.61
C ASN A 26 -14.20 -23.65 14.47
N GLN A 27 -13.09 -24.39 14.50
CA GLN A 27 -11.93 -24.11 15.36
C GLN A 27 -10.97 -23.07 14.74
N ILE A 28 -11.45 -21.87 14.42
CA ILE A 28 -10.61 -20.67 14.33
C ILE A 28 -11.34 -19.50 15.01
N ALA A 29 -11.75 -19.71 16.26
CA ALA A 29 -12.23 -18.63 17.12
C ALA A 29 -11.35 -18.54 18.38
N SER A 30 -10.03 -18.63 18.21
CA SER A 30 -9.10 -18.28 19.27
C SER A 30 -8.95 -16.76 19.31
N ALA A 31 -9.81 -16.09 20.06
CA ALA A 31 -9.57 -14.69 20.43
C ALA A 31 -8.16 -14.59 21.04
N ILE A 32 -7.28 -13.78 20.45
CA ILE A 32 -6.00 -13.44 21.10
C ILE A 32 -6.36 -12.44 22.21
N ILE A 33 -6.66 -12.96 23.40
CA ILE A 33 -6.92 -12.15 24.59
C ILE A 33 -5.59 -11.57 25.07
N GLY A 34 -5.30 -10.37 24.57
CA GLY A 34 -4.43 -9.40 25.23
C GLY A 34 -5.10 -8.04 25.05
N GLY A 35 -5.16 -7.20 26.07
CA GLY A 35 -5.63 -5.82 25.87
C GLY A 35 -4.59 -5.02 25.10
N ILE A 36 -4.92 -4.44 23.96
CA ILE A 36 -4.16 -3.25 23.52
C ILE A 36 -4.70 -2.13 24.40
N VAL A 37 -3.90 -1.70 25.39
CA VAL A 37 -4.31 -0.63 26.30
C VAL A 37 -4.24 0.68 25.53
N ALA A 38 -5.39 1.17 25.08
CA ALA A 38 -5.55 2.50 24.55
C ALA A 38 -5.48 3.51 25.71
N GLY A 39 -4.27 3.86 26.17
CA GLY A 39 -4.12 4.85 27.23
C GLY A 39 -2.70 5.08 27.73
N ALA A 40 -2.27 6.34 27.67
CA ALA A 40 -1.11 6.99 28.31
C ALA A 40 0.27 7.00 27.62
N ALA A 41 0.60 6.06 26.73
CA ALA A 41 1.86 6.15 25.96
C ALA A 41 1.69 5.64 24.52
N ALA A 42 1.46 6.57 23.57
CA ALA A 42 1.26 6.25 22.16
C ALA A 42 2.38 5.36 21.57
N ALA A 43 3.62 5.54 22.03
CA ALA A 43 4.74 4.70 21.60
C ALA A 43 4.60 3.24 22.02
N ALA A 44 4.19 2.96 23.26
CA ALA A 44 4.03 1.59 23.77
C ALA A 44 2.81 0.90 23.15
N ALA A 45 1.70 1.62 22.99
CA ALA A 45 0.51 1.10 22.31
C ALA A 45 0.81 0.78 20.82
N TYR A 46 1.61 1.61 20.16
CA TYR A 46 2.05 1.39 18.78
C TYR A 46 2.94 0.15 18.66
N ASP A 47 3.94 -0.02 19.54
CA ASP A 47 4.81 -1.21 19.49
C ASP A 47 4.02 -2.50 19.81
N GLN A 48 3.13 -2.48 20.80
CA GLN A 48 2.25 -3.61 21.08
C GLN A 48 1.33 -3.95 19.90
N TYR A 49 0.80 -2.92 19.23
CA TYR A 49 0.01 -3.10 18.03
C TYR A 49 0.82 -3.80 16.94
N LEU A 50 2.04 -3.32 16.66
CA LEU A 50 2.95 -3.93 15.69
C LEU A 50 3.19 -5.41 15.97
N GLU A 51 3.63 -5.73 17.18
CA GLU A 51 3.95 -7.10 17.59
C GLU A 51 2.74 -8.03 17.40
N ARG A 52 1.53 -7.54 17.69
CA ARG A 52 0.30 -8.32 17.59
C ARG A 52 -0.14 -8.54 16.16
N VAL A 53 -0.16 -7.50 15.33
CA VAL A 53 -0.58 -7.67 13.93
C VAL A 53 0.44 -8.51 13.16
N GLU A 54 1.73 -8.40 13.48
CA GLU A 54 2.77 -9.27 12.92
C GLU A 54 2.60 -10.72 13.40
N LEU A 55 2.26 -10.96 14.67
CA LEU A 55 1.96 -12.31 15.17
C LEU A 55 0.72 -12.92 14.51
N ILE A 56 -0.36 -12.15 14.36
CA ILE A 56 -1.58 -12.61 13.68
C ILE A 56 -1.26 -12.99 12.24
N ALA A 57 -0.57 -12.10 11.50
CA ALA A 57 -0.18 -12.38 10.13
C ALA A 57 0.76 -13.59 10.02
N THR A 58 1.69 -13.75 10.96
CA THR A 58 2.59 -14.91 11.02
C THR A 58 1.80 -16.20 11.23
N ASN A 59 0.88 -16.22 12.19
CA ASN A 59 0.03 -17.39 12.44
C ASN A 59 -0.82 -17.74 11.22
N TYR A 60 -1.39 -16.72 10.54
CA TYR A 60 -2.13 -16.94 9.30
C TYR A 60 -1.26 -17.61 8.23
N VAL A 61 -0.03 -17.13 8.03
CA VAL A 61 0.92 -17.74 7.07
C VAL A 61 1.23 -19.18 7.46
N LEU A 62 1.56 -19.44 8.72
CA LEU A 62 1.92 -20.78 9.21
C LEU A 62 0.77 -21.80 9.06
N ASP A 63 -0.47 -21.36 9.25
CA ASP A 63 -1.66 -22.22 9.19
C ASP A 63 -2.13 -22.49 7.74
N ASN A 64 -2.00 -21.50 6.86
CA ASN A 64 -2.56 -21.56 5.50
C ASN A 64 -1.52 -21.86 4.42
N TYR A 65 -0.24 -21.65 4.70
CA TYR A 65 0.87 -21.81 3.75
C TYR A 65 2.01 -22.63 4.38
N PRO A 66 1.75 -23.90 4.76
CA PRO A 66 2.73 -24.75 5.42
C PRO A 66 3.96 -25.07 4.56
N GLU A 67 3.92 -24.76 3.25
CA GLU A 67 5.06 -24.88 2.35
C GLU A 67 6.19 -23.89 2.66
N TYR A 68 5.90 -22.77 3.35
CA TYR A 68 6.90 -21.76 3.67
C TYR A 68 7.70 -22.11 4.94
N ASN A 69 8.85 -22.75 4.75
CA ASN A 69 9.73 -23.19 5.84
C ASN A 69 10.61 -22.07 6.43
N THR A 70 10.95 -21.05 5.64
CA THR A 70 11.73 -19.88 6.08
C THR A 70 11.19 -18.65 5.34
N PHE A 71 10.68 -17.68 6.10
CA PHE A 71 10.16 -16.44 5.53
C PHE A 71 10.46 -15.24 6.42
N TYR A 72 10.53 -14.07 5.79
CA TYR A 72 10.53 -12.77 6.42
C TYR A 72 9.16 -12.13 6.22
N LEU A 73 8.60 -11.57 7.29
CA LEU A 73 7.34 -10.84 7.28
C LEU A 73 7.51 -9.59 8.13
N SER A 74 7.16 -8.42 7.59
CA SER A 74 7.23 -7.17 8.35
C SER A 74 6.21 -6.15 7.87
N LEU A 75 5.62 -5.42 8.82
CA LEU A 75 4.63 -4.41 8.51
C LEU A 75 5.24 -3.25 7.68
N SER A 76 4.65 -3.00 6.52
CA SER A 76 5.22 -2.12 5.51
C SER A 76 4.54 -0.75 5.43
N ASN A 77 3.22 -0.68 5.65
CA ASN A 77 2.43 0.53 5.43
C ASN A 77 2.31 1.46 6.65
N LEU A 78 2.78 1.03 7.82
CA LEU A 78 2.79 1.86 9.03
C LEU A 78 4.03 2.74 9.07
N SER A 79 3.83 3.99 9.49
CA SER A 79 4.91 4.92 9.81
C SER A 79 4.73 5.35 11.26
N ARG A 80 5.78 5.22 12.09
CA ARG A 80 5.77 5.79 13.44
C ARG A 80 5.48 7.30 13.34
N ALA A 81 4.36 7.75 13.93
CA ALA A 81 4.26 8.95 14.79
C ALA A 81 2.83 9.52 14.89
N GLN A 82 2.31 9.65 16.12
CA GLN A 82 1.60 10.82 16.67
C GLN A 82 1.31 10.60 18.18
N ASP A 83 1.10 11.68 18.93
CA ASP A 83 0.83 11.67 20.39
C ASP A 83 -0.46 10.90 20.76
N TYR A 84 -1.31 10.63 19.76
CA TYR A 84 -2.52 9.82 19.85
C TYR A 84 -2.58 8.86 18.64
N TRP A 85 -2.72 7.56 18.92
CA TRP A 85 -2.83 6.50 17.91
C TRP A 85 -4.04 5.62 18.27
N ASP A 86 -4.95 5.42 17.32
CA ASP A 86 -6.12 4.53 17.49
C ASP A 86 -6.00 3.32 16.54
N PRO A 87 -5.61 2.14 17.06
CA PRO A 87 -5.56 0.90 16.31
C PRO A 87 -6.86 0.52 15.60
N SER A 88 -8.02 0.84 16.19
CA SER A 88 -9.33 0.44 15.65
C SER A 88 -9.66 1.13 14.32
N SER A 89 -9.03 2.27 14.05
CA SER A 89 -9.14 2.99 12.80
C SER A 89 -8.36 2.36 11.63
N VAL A 90 -7.44 1.44 11.90
CA VAL A 90 -6.61 0.82 10.85
C VAL A 90 -7.42 -0.25 10.12
N ARG A 91 -7.77 0.04 8.86
CA ARG A 91 -8.58 -0.84 8.01
C ARG A 91 -7.77 -1.79 7.13
N VAL A 92 -6.48 -1.52 6.96
CA VAL A 92 -5.58 -2.38 6.20
C VAL A 92 -4.17 -2.31 6.77
N ASN A 93 -3.61 -3.48 7.07
CA ASN A 93 -2.18 -3.66 7.35
C ASN A 93 -1.56 -4.36 6.15
N ALA A 94 -0.46 -3.81 5.63
CA ALA A 94 0.23 -4.39 4.48
C ALA A 94 1.61 -4.83 4.92
N PHE A 95 1.91 -6.12 4.80
CA PHE A 95 3.18 -6.71 5.18
C PHE A 95 4.01 -7.01 3.94
N VAL A 96 5.29 -6.64 3.95
CA VAL A 96 6.24 -7.19 2.98
C VAL A 96 6.56 -8.62 3.39
N PHE A 97 6.64 -9.51 2.41
CA PHE A 97 6.83 -10.93 2.61
C PHE A 97 7.91 -11.46 1.67
N GLU A 98 8.88 -12.18 2.22
CA GLU A 98 9.98 -12.79 1.47
C GLU A 98 10.15 -14.24 1.87
N THR A 99 10.29 -15.15 0.91
CA THR A 99 10.67 -16.55 1.19
C THR A 99 12.16 -16.75 0.96
N TYR A 100 12.75 -17.66 1.73
CA TYR A 100 14.14 -18.07 1.54
C TYR A 100 14.18 -19.57 1.31
N ASP A 101 14.49 -19.96 0.08
CA ASP A 101 14.84 -21.33 -0.27
C ASP A 101 16.31 -21.34 -0.71
N SER A 102 17.07 -22.28 -0.17
CA SER A 102 18.51 -22.43 -0.40
C SER A 102 18.89 -22.53 -1.88
N ASN A 103 17.94 -22.91 -2.75
CA ASN A 103 18.19 -23.17 -4.17
C ASN A 103 17.58 -22.13 -5.11
N SER A 104 16.88 -21.11 -4.60
CA SER A 104 16.17 -20.14 -5.44
C SER A 104 16.36 -18.70 -4.96
N LEU A 105 16.14 -17.75 -5.88
CA LEU A 105 16.12 -16.34 -5.51
C LEU A 105 14.93 -16.09 -4.57
N PRO A 106 15.07 -15.18 -3.58
CA PRO A 106 13.99 -14.89 -2.67
C PRO A 106 12.72 -14.44 -3.42
N GLU A 107 11.59 -15.08 -3.12
CA GLU A 107 10.30 -14.70 -3.70
C GLU A 107 9.69 -13.58 -2.85
N LYS A 108 9.42 -12.42 -3.46
CA LYS A 108 8.84 -11.25 -2.79
C LYS A 108 7.35 -11.13 -3.08
N LYS A 109 6.55 -10.97 -2.02
CA LYS A 109 5.10 -10.74 -2.05
C LYS A 109 4.70 -9.64 -1.07
N VAL A 110 3.46 -9.20 -1.18
CA VAL A 110 2.81 -8.40 -0.13
C VAL A 110 1.63 -9.18 0.41
N LEU A 111 1.49 -9.22 1.74
CA LEU A 111 0.31 -9.74 2.40
C LEU A 111 -0.52 -8.55 2.88
N LEU A 112 -1.73 -8.41 2.33
CA LEU A 112 -2.71 -7.44 2.83
C LEU A 112 -3.59 -8.13 3.86
N MET A 113 -3.69 -7.52 5.04
CA MET A 113 -4.62 -7.89 6.10
C MET A 113 -5.68 -6.79 6.18
N PHE A 114 -6.89 -7.13 5.76
CA PHE A 114 -8.04 -6.25 5.82
C PHE A 114 -8.76 -6.44 7.15
N ASN A 115 -9.08 -5.32 7.78
CA ASN A 115 -9.72 -5.30 9.07
C ASN A 115 -11.12 -4.68 8.92
N ASP A 116 -12.14 -5.45 9.26
CA ASP A 116 -13.53 -5.00 9.24
C ASP A 116 -13.83 -4.11 10.46
N TYR A 117 -14.97 -3.43 10.44
CA TYR A 117 -15.34 -2.53 11.54
C TYR A 117 -15.49 -3.30 12.85
N GLY A 118 -14.81 -2.85 13.91
CA GLY A 118 -14.88 -3.49 15.23
C GLY A 118 -13.92 -4.67 15.43
N TRP A 119 -13.00 -4.92 14.48
CA TRP A 119 -11.99 -5.98 14.59
C TRP A 119 -11.14 -5.93 15.86
N ILE A 120 -11.02 -4.75 16.48
CA ILE A 120 -10.39 -4.56 17.77
C ILE A 120 -11.31 -3.76 18.70
N SER A 121 -11.44 -4.24 19.93
CA SER A 121 -12.23 -3.64 20.99
C SER A 121 -11.53 -3.81 22.35
N GLU A 122 -12.17 -3.34 23.42
CA GLU A 122 -11.71 -3.60 24.81
C GLU A 122 -11.65 -5.09 25.15
N LEU A 123 -12.42 -5.94 24.45
CA LEU A 123 -12.43 -7.39 24.62
C LEU A 123 -11.26 -8.09 23.90
N GLY A 124 -10.51 -7.35 23.07
CA GLY A 124 -9.39 -7.87 22.28
C GLY A 124 -9.65 -7.81 20.79
N ILE A 125 -8.97 -8.70 20.05
CA ILE A 125 -9.03 -8.77 18.59
C ILE A 125 -9.98 -9.90 18.18
N ASP A 126 -10.95 -9.59 17.32
CA ASP A 126 -11.83 -10.57 16.69
C ASP A 126 -11.26 -10.99 15.33
N LEU A 127 -10.71 -12.21 15.28
CA LEU A 127 -10.10 -12.75 14.07
C LEU A 127 -11.13 -13.02 12.96
N ASN A 128 -12.42 -13.13 13.28
CA ASN A 128 -13.47 -13.32 12.26
C ASN A 128 -13.71 -12.06 11.43
N LEU A 129 -13.25 -10.91 11.92
CA LEU A 129 -13.32 -9.61 11.26
C LEU A 129 -12.01 -9.27 10.53
N ILE A 130 -11.14 -10.26 10.32
CA ILE A 130 -9.87 -10.10 9.61
C ILE A 130 -9.87 -11.04 8.41
N SER A 131 -9.53 -10.50 7.25
CA SER A 131 -9.28 -11.28 6.04
C SER A 131 -7.90 -10.96 5.46
N PHE A 132 -7.35 -11.91 4.71
CA PHE A 132 -6.00 -11.83 4.17
C PHE A 132 -5.99 -12.02 2.66
N GLN A 133 -5.06 -11.33 2.01
CA GLN A 133 -4.78 -11.52 0.59
C GLN A 133 -3.30 -11.36 0.30
N PHE A 134 -2.67 -12.44 -0.19
CA PHE A 134 -1.38 -12.34 -0.85
C PHE A 134 -1.52 -11.68 -2.23
N MET A 135 -0.52 -10.88 -2.56
CA MET A 135 -0.33 -10.35 -3.91
C MET A 135 1.13 -10.48 -4.31
N ASP A 136 1.36 -11.01 -5.51
CA ASP A 136 2.69 -11.02 -6.11
C ASP A 136 3.03 -9.66 -6.76
N LYS A 137 4.24 -9.57 -7.33
CA LYS A 137 4.71 -8.38 -8.06
C LYS A 137 3.78 -7.99 -9.20
N SER A 138 3.29 -8.97 -9.98
CA SER A 138 2.45 -8.74 -11.16
C SER A 138 1.08 -8.19 -10.75
N GLU A 139 0.43 -8.85 -9.79
CA GLU A 139 -0.86 -8.45 -9.24
C GLU A 139 -0.80 -7.04 -8.64
N TRP A 140 0.21 -6.77 -7.81
CA TRP A 140 0.39 -5.45 -7.22
C TRP A 140 0.66 -4.37 -8.28
N ASN A 141 1.54 -4.64 -9.23
CA ASN A 141 1.86 -3.68 -10.29
C ASN A 141 0.62 -3.35 -11.13
N ASN A 142 -0.21 -4.34 -11.46
CA ASN A 142 -1.46 -4.11 -12.19
C ASN A 142 -2.43 -3.24 -11.39
N ILE A 143 -2.55 -3.43 -10.07
CA ILE A 143 -3.34 -2.56 -9.19
C ILE A 143 -2.81 -1.12 -9.22
N VAL A 144 -1.50 -0.94 -9.15
CA VAL A 144 -0.88 0.40 -9.18
C VAL A 144 -1.10 1.09 -10.53
N LEU A 145 -0.98 0.36 -11.64
CA LEU A 145 -1.22 0.91 -12.99
C LEU A 145 -2.69 1.30 -13.18
N GLU A 146 -3.63 0.47 -12.72
CA GLU A 146 -5.06 0.79 -12.76
C GLU A 146 -5.37 2.02 -11.92
N TYR A 147 -4.78 2.11 -10.73
CA TYR A 147 -4.88 3.28 -9.88
C TYR A 147 -4.33 4.55 -10.54
N LEU A 148 -3.16 4.48 -11.17
CA LEU A 148 -2.58 5.60 -11.91
C LEU A 148 -3.45 5.99 -13.11
N SER A 149 -4.11 5.02 -13.74
CA SER A 149 -5.05 5.27 -14.84
C SER A 149 -6.27 6.04 -14.35
N LEU A 150 -6.89 5.60 -13.26
CA LEU A 150 -7.98 6.32 -12.60
C LEU A 150 -7.54 7.72 -12.15
N ALA A 151 -6.38 7.84 -11.52
CA ALA A 151 -5.87 9.09 -10.96
C ALA A 151 -5.48 10.11 -12.05
N SER A 152 -4.90 9.66 -13.16
CA SER A 152 -4.50 10.53 -14.28
C SER A 152 -5.64 10.79 -15.27
N GLY A 153 -6.62 9.90 -15.37
CA GLY A 153 -7.66 9.92 -16.40
C GLY A 153 -7.18 9.46 -17.77
N ASN A 154 -6.01 8.80 -17.86
CA ASN A 154 -5.44 8.25 -19.09
C ASN A 154 -5.09 6.79 -18.86
N ASP A 155 -5.03 5.98 -19.92
CA ASP A 155 -4.57 4.60 -19.82
C ASP A 155 -3.05 4.58 -19.53
N VAL A 156 -2.66 3.98 -18.41
CA VAL A 156 -1.27 3.93 -17.94
C VAL A 156 -0.69 2.53 -18.12
N THR A 157 0.47 2.46 -18.77
CA THR A 157 1.26 1.23 -18.93
C THR A 157 2.45 1.22 -17.97
N ASN A 158 3.19 0.11 -17.90
CA ASN A 158 4.40 0.00 -17.09
C ASN A 158 5.63 0.72 -17.69
N ILE A 159 5.43 1.61 -18.66
CA ILE A 159 6.50 2.38 -19.30
C ILE A 159 6.21 3.87 -19.09
N PHE A 160 7.17 4.57 -18.51
CA PHE A 160 7.12 5.99 -18.23
C PHE A 160 8.25 6.71 -18.97
N TYR A 161 7.97 7.95 -19.35
CA TYR A 161 8.90 8.82 -20.06
C TYR A 161 9.00 10.16 -19.30
N GLU A 162 10.18 10.77 -19.27
CA GLU A 162 10.32 12.11 -18.72
C GLU A 162 9.64 13.13 -19.63
N LYS A 163 9.00 14.12 -19.02
CA LYS A 163 8.24 15.14 -19.72
C LYS A 163 8.61 16.54 -19.27
N GLU A 164 8.69 17.46 -20.23
CA GLU A 164 8.92 18.89 -20.00
C GLU A 164 7.65 19.68 -20.32
N ARG A 165 7.27 20.62 -19.45
CA ARG A 165 6.16 21.54 -19.71
C ARG A 165 6.67 22.87 -20.26
N VAL A 166 6.27 23.19 -21.48
CA VAL A 166 6.62 24.44 -22.18
C VAL A 166 5.39 25.34 -22.23
N MET A 167 5.36 26.42 -21.44
CA MET A 167 4.22 27.35 -21.35
C MET A 167 4.30 28.48 -22.40
N ASN A 168 3.13 28.93 -22.89
CA ASN A 168 3.03 29.95 -23.96
C ASN A 168 3.64 31.32 -23.60
N SER A 169 3.61 31.73 -22.33
CA SER A 169 4.16 33.03 -21.92
C SER A 169 5.69 33.08 -21.92
N SER A 170 6.37 31.94 -21.81
CA SER A 170 7.81 31.88 -21.54
C SER A 170 8.68 31.62 -22.77
N SER A 171 8.09 31.26 -23.93
CA SER A 171 8.87 30.60 -24.98
C SER A 171 8.27 30.68 -26.39
N ARG A 172 7.72 31.83 -26.81
CA ARG A 172 7.28 32.04 -28.21
C ARG A 172 8.37 31.65 -29.23
N ARG A 173 9.64 31.91 -28.93
CA ARG A 173 10.81 31.57 -29.77
C ARG A 173 11.28 30.10 -29.70
N LYS A 174 11.01 29.38 -28.61
CA LYS A 174 11.34 27.93 -28.49
C LYS A 174 10.27 27.07 -29.19
N PHE A 175 9.05 27.60 -29.29
CA PHE A 175 7.90 26.93 -29.88
C PHE A 175 7.99 26.84 -31.41
N GLU A 176 8.42 27.91 -32.09
CA GLU A 176 8.57 27.95 -33.56
C GLU A 176 9.64 26.97 -34.08
N SER A 177 10.57 26.52 -33.23
CA SER A 177 11.61 25.52 -33.58
C SER A 177 11.23 24.07 -33.27
N ILE A 178 10.12 23.82 -32.57
CA ILE A 178 9.66 22.48 -32.21
C ILE A 178 8.62 22.08 -33.26
N ASN A 179 9.00 21.21 -34.19
CA ASN A 179 8.03 20.60 -35.11
C ASN A 179 7.18 19.60 -34.30
N PRO A 180 5.85 19.82 -34.14
CA PRO A 180 4.99 18.94 -33.37
C PRO A 180 4.92 17.52 -33.94
N ASP A 181 5.23 17.35 -35.23
CA ASP A 181 5.21 16.06 -35.90
C ASP A 181 6.50 15.23 -35.66
N ASP A 182 7.59 15.87 -35.20
CA ASP A 182 8.87 15.20 -34.93
C ASP A 182 9.08 14.86 -33.44
N ILE A 183 8.16 15.31 -32.57
CA ILE A 183 8.29 15.24 -31.11
C ILE A 183 6.95 14.77 -30.52
N ASN A 184 6.99 13.90 -29.51
CA ASN A 184 5.77 13.48 -28.77
C ASN A 184 5.26 14.63 -27.89
N VAL A 185 4.57 15.57 -28.52
CA VAL A 185 4.02 16.78 -27.90
C VAL A 185 2.52 16.65 -27.66
N SER A 186 2.06 16.89 -26.44
CA SER A 186 0.63 16.95 -26.09
C SER A 186 0.23 18.37 -25.67
N PRO A 187 -0.86 18.95 -26.22
CA PRO A 187 -1.29 20.30 -25.86
C PRO A 187 -1.89 20.34 -24.45
N ILE A 188 -1.45 21.31 -23.64
CA ILE A 188 -2.05 21.64 -22.35
C ILE A 188 -3.16 22.66 -22.60
N LYS A 189 -4.42 22.26 -22.37
CA LYS A 189 -5.58 23.12 -22.60
C LYS A 189 -6.05 23.80 -21.31
N ASN A 190 -6.49 25.05 -21.41
CA ASN A 190 -7.16 25.74 -20.31
C ASN A 190 -8.58 25.19 -20.12
N TYR A 191 -9.01 25.07 -18.87
CA TYR A 191 -10.32 24.57 -18.47
C TYR A 191 -11.48 25.46 -18.97
N ALA A 192 -11.26 26.75 -19.19
CA ALA A 192 -12.31 27.72 -19.51
C ALA A 192 -12.67 27.83 -21.01
N GLY A 193 -12.11 27.02 -21.91
CA GLY A 193 -12.47 27.13 -23.34
C GLY A 193 -11.50 26.55 -24.36
N GLY A 194 -10.72 25.52 -24.03
CA GLY A 194 -9.95 24.76 -25.02
C GLY A 194 -8.71 25.46 -25.60
N SER A 195 -8.45 26.71 -25.21
CA SER A 195 -7.23 27.43 -25.60
C SER A 195 -5.99 26.71 -25.06
N VAL A 196 -5.05 26.40 -25.94
CA VAL A 196 -3.76 25.79 -25.56
C VAL A 196 -2.94 26.83 -24.81
N ILE A 197 -2.55 26.52 -23.57
CA ILE A 197 -1.75 27.38 -22.69
C ILE A 197 -0.29 26.95 -22.60
N GLY A 198 0.02 25.77 -23.14
CA GLY A 198 1.36 25.23 -23.24
C GLY A 198 1.34 23.85 -23.86
N TYR A 199 2.49 23.20 -23.85
CA TYR A 199 2.69 21.87 -24.40
C TYR A 199 3.49 21.02 -23.43
N GLU A 200 3.20 19.73 -23.42
CA GLU A 200 3.95 18.71 -22.70
C GLU A 200 4.78 17.95 -23.73
N VAL A 201 6.11 18.07 -23.64
CA VAL A 201 7.07 17.41 -24.52
C VAL A 201 7.56 16.15 -23.84
N THR A 202 7.38 14.99 -24.49
CA THR A 202 7.81 13.70 -23.96
C THR A 202 9.18 13.32 -24.50
N ASN A 203 10.14 13.05 -23.61
CA ASN A 203 11.46 12.53 -23.98
C ASN A 203 11.37 10.99 -24.11
N MET A 204 11.46 10.51 -25.35
CA MET A 204 11.38 9.07 -25.67
C MET A 204 12.73 8.34 -25.59
N GLU A 205 13.84 9.04 -25.34
CA GLU A 205 15.18 8.46 -25.32
C GLU A 205 15.37 7.51 -24.13
N THR A 206 14.74 7.83 -22.99
CA THR A 206 14.88 7.06 -21.75
C THR A 206 13.51 6.59 -21.26
N GLN A 207 13.44 5.28 -21.01
CA GLN A 207 12.26 4.61 -20.47
C GLN A 207 12.49 4.27 -19.01
N TYR A 208 11.41 4.38 -18.24
CA TYR A 208 11.37 4.06 -16.82
C TYR A 208 10.22 3.10 -16.54
N THR A 209 10.31 2.35 -15.46
CA THR A 209 9.26 1.41 -15.03
C THR A 209 8.82 1.72 -13.60
N LEU A 210 7.88 0.95 -13.05
CA LEU A 210 7.40 1.11 -11.68
C LEU A 210 8.53 1.10 -10.60
N SER A 211 9.69 0.46 -10.85
CA SER A 211 10.85 0.51 -9.94
C SER A 211 11.39 1.93 -9.76
N ASP A 212 11.32 2.73 -10.81
CA ASP A 212 12.04 4.01 -10.94
C ASP A 212 11.19 5.19 -10.48
N ILE A 213 9.88 4.99 -10.31
CA ILE A 213 8.95 6.07 -10.02
C ILE A 213 8.69 6.27 -8.53
N GLU A 214 8.22 7.46 -8.20
CA GLU A 214 7.58 7.81 -6.94
C GLU A 214 6.27 8.54 -7.24
N ILE A 215 5.19 8.07 -6.63
CA ILE A 215 3.85 8.64 -6.75
C ILE A 215 3.70 9.73 -5.69
N LEU A 216 3.49 10.97 -6.13
CA LEU A 216 3.19 12.13 -5.30
C LEU A 216 1.72 12.54 -5.46
N LYS A 217 1.24 13.43 -4.61
CA LYS A 217 -0.18 13.84 -4.53
C LYS A 217 -0.82 14.14 -5.89
N ASN A 218 -0.10 14.85 -6.76
CA ASN A 218 -0.60 15.39 -8.03
C ASN A 218 0.22 14.96 -9.25
N ARG A 219 1.21 14.10 -9.08
CA ARG A 219 2.13 13.72 -10.15
C ARG A 219 2.92 12.46 -9.84
N VAL A 220 3.42 11.82 -10.88
CA VAL A 220 4.45 10.78 -10.83
C VAL A 220 5.78 11.39 -11.23
N VAL A 221 6.83 11.09 -10.48
CA VAL A 221 8.20 11.59 -10.67
C VAL A 221 9.18 10.41 -10.64
N LEU A 222 10.42 10.63 -11.07
CA LEU A 222 11.51 9.69 -10.79
C LEU A 222 11.90 9.75 -9.32
N ARG A 223 12.09 8.58 -8.73
CA ARG A 223 12.58 8.38 -7.36
C ARG A 223 13.95 9.03 -7.15
N THR A 224 14.84 8.92 -8.13
CA THR A 224 16.21 9.47 -8.09
C THR A 224 16.26 10.98 -8.36
N LYS A 225 15.26 11.52 -9.07
CA LYS A 225 15.18 12.92 -9.48
C LYS A 225 13.75 13.41 -9.30
N ARG A 226 13.36 13.78 -8.09
CA ARG A 226 11.98 14.23 -7.75
C ARG A 226 11.49 15.47 -8.51
N ASN A 227 12.39 16.21 -9.14
CA ASN A 227 12.04 17.35 -10.00
C ASN A 227 11.71 16.93 -11.45
N SER A 228 12.01 15.69 -11.83
CA SER A 228 11.51 15.11 -13.07
C SER A 228 9.99 14.98 -13.00
N TYR A 229 9.34 15.12 -14.13
CA TYR A 229 7.90 14.98 -14.25
C TYR A 229 7.64 13.88 -15.27
N LEU A 230 6.94 12.81 -14.86
CA LEU A 230 6.61 11.70 -15.74
C LEU A 230 5.13 11.75 -16.14
N MET A 231 4.27 12.11 -15.19
CA MET A 231 2.82 12.08 -15.37
C MET A 231 2.13 13.01 -14.36
N GLY A 232 1.04 13.66 -14.77
CA GLY A 232 0.15 14.37 -13.87
C GLY A 232 -0.98 13.48 -13.36
N LEU A 233 -1.37 13.66 -12.10
CA LEU A 233 -2.56 13.03 -11.53
C LEU A 233 -3.64 14.11 -11.39
N ASP A 234 -4.75 13.95 -12.11
CA ASP A 234 -5.83 14.92 -12.20
C ASP A 234 -6.75 14.78 -10.98
N PHE A 235 -6.32 15.41 -9.89
CA PHE A 235 -7.12 15.53 -8.69
C PHE A 235 -8.05 16.74 -8.78
N LYS A 236 -9.31 16.53 -9.17
CA LYS A 236 -10.37 17.54 -9.08
C LYS A 236 -11.50 17.08 -8.16
N GLY A 237 -11.57 17.72 -6.98
CA GLY A 237 -12.64 17.58 -5.99
C GLY A 237 -12.37 16.48 -4.95
N GLY A 238 -12.26 16.86 -3.67
CA GLY A 238 -12.06 15.92 -2.55
C GLY A 238 -13.17 14.87 -2.42
N ASP A 239 -14.37 15.22 -2.87
CA ASP A 239 -15.55 14.36 -2.76
C ASP A 239 -15.77 13.45 -3.98
N VAL A 240 -14.86 13.45 -4.96
CA VAL A 240 -14.99 12.63 -6.18
C VAL A 240 -14.28 11.29 -5.99
N TYR A 241 -15.01 10.22 -6.29
CA TYR A 241 -14.49 8.85 -6.33
C TYR A 241 -14.44 8.39 -7.78
N ARG A 242 -13.25 8.02 -8.26
CA ARG A 242 -13.09 7.32 -9.54
C ARG A 242 -12.95 5.83 -9.25
N VAL A 243 -13.72 5.01 -9.95
CA VAL A 243 -13.88 3.59 -9.62
C VAL A 243 -13.63 2.77 -10.89
N SER A 244 -12.84 1.71 -10.73
CA SER A 244 -12.66 0.66 -11.72
C SER A 244 -13.13 -0.68 -11.14
N ASP A 245 -13.97 -1.40 -11.87
CA ASP A 245 -14.41 -2.73 -11.49
C ASP A 245 -13.34 -3.78 -11.85
N TYR A 246 -12.31 -3.85 -11.01
CA TYR A 246 -11.04 -4.49 -11.35
C TYR A 246 -11.08 -6.02 -11.35
N SER A 247 -11.69 -6.64 -10.33
CA SER A 247 -11.74 -8.11 -10.20
C SER A 247 -13.01 -8.57 -9.49
N ASP A 248 -13.27 -9.87 -9.48
CA ASP A 248 -14.37 -10.47 -8.70
C ASP A 248 -14.24 -10.24 -7.19
N LYS A 249 -13.03 -9.93 -6.70
CA LYS A 249 -12.75 -9.71 -5.27
C LYS A 249 -12.90 -8.25 -4.87
N PHE A 250 -12.43 -7.32 -5.69
CA PHE A 250 -12.42 -5.90 -5.32
C PHE A 250 -12.52 -4.95 -6.50
N LYS A 251 -13.03 -3.74 -6.22
CA LYS A 251 -12.93 -2.57 -7.10
C LYS A 251 -11.74 -1.71 -6.68
N ILE A 252 -11.08 -1.07 -7.64
CA ILE A 252 -10.03 -0.09 -7.38
C ILE A 252 -10.65 1.30 -7.38
N ILE A 253 -10.27 2.10 -6.39
CA ILE A 253 -10.81 3.43 -6.17
C ILE A 253 -9.66 4.44 -6.04
N HIS A 254 -9.79 5.57 -6.71
CA HIS A 254 -8.96 6.75 -6.46
C HIS A 254 -9.81 7.83 -5.79
N ASN A 255 -9.38 8.26 -4.60
CA ASN A 255 -9.93 9.40 -3.86
C ASN A 255 -8.82 10.03 -3.00
N GLU A 256 -8.71 11.36 -3.00
CA GLU A 256 -7.77 12.14 -2.16
C GLU A 256 -6.31 11.63 -2.11
N SER A 257 -5.78 11.16 -3.24
CA SER A 257 -4.42 10.58 -3.32
C SER A 257 -4.25 9.33 -2.44
N LYS A 258 -5.32 8.56 -2.25
CA LYS A 258 -5.29 7.25 -1.62
C LYS A 258 -5.72 6.19 -2.64
N LEU A 259 -5.05 5.04 -2.59
CA LEU A 259 -5.48 3.83 -3.28
C LEU A 259 -6.55 3.17 -2.42
N GLY A 260 -7.79 3.20 -2.90
CA GLY A 260 -8.89 2.48 -2.31
C GLY A 260 -9.05 1.10 -2.92
N LEU A 261 -9.27 0.09 -2.07
CA LEU A 261 -9.73 -1.23 -2.47
C LEU A 261 -11.11 -1.42 -1.85
N PHE A 262 -12.15 -1.51 -2.68
CA PHE A 262 -13.48 -1.86 -2.21
C PHE A 262 -13.65 -3.36 -2.28
N LEU A 263 -13.62 -4.02 -1.12
CA LEU A 263 -13.77 -5.46 -0.97
C LEU A 263 -15.24 -5.83 -1.22
N LYS A 264 -15.51 -6.58 -2.28
CA LYS A 264 -16.89 -6.89 -2.71
C LYS A 264 -17.60 -7.83 -1.74
N GLU A 265 -16.86 -8.74 -1.12
CA GLU A 265 -17.35 -9.69 -0.13
C GLU A 265 -17.90 -8.96 1.11
N ASN A 266 -17.07 -8.11 1.72
CA ASN A 266 -17.40 -7.42 2.96
C ASN A 266 -18.17 -6.10 2.73
N LYS A 267 -18.21 -5.64 1.47
CA LYS A 267 -18.79 -4.35 1.04
C LYS A 267 -18.14 -3.15 1.72
N GLU A 268 -16.83 -3.22 1.92
CA GLU A 268 -16.06 -2.21 2.63
C GLU A 268 -14.96 -1.59 1.76
N LEU A 269 -14.75 -0.29 1.94
CA LEU A 269 -13.65 0.43 1.31
C LEU A 269 -12.49 0.54 2.30
N VAL A 270 -11.35 -0.07 1.94
CA VAL A 270 -10.08 0.14 2.64
C VAL A 270 -9.18 1.05 1.81
N GLN A 271 -8.31 1.83 2.47
CA GLN A 271 -7.46 2.80 1.78
C GLN A 271 -5.99 2.70 2.20
N LEU A 272 -5.09 2.73 1.22
CA LEU A 272 -3.65 2.87 1.39
C LEU A 272 -3.21 4.26 0.99
N ASN A 273 -2.36 4.88 1.82
CA ASN A 273 -1.76 6.17 1.50
C ASN A 273 -0.59 6.02 0.50
N LEU A 274 -0.20 7.12 -0.16
CA LEU A 274 0.90 7.11 -1.15
C LEU A 274 2.22 6.57 -0.60
N LYS A 275 2.52 6.79 0.68
CA LYS A 275 3.76 6.29 1.29
C LYS A 275 3.79 4.76 1.32
N ALA A 276 2.68 4.14 1.69
CA ALA A 276 2.51 2.70 1.66
C ALA A 276 2.62 2.17 0.22
N ILE A 277 1.90 2.79 -0.73
CA ILE A 277 1.93 2.38 -2.14
C ILE A 277 3.36 2.43 -2.69
N ASN A 278 4.08 3.54 -2.47
CA ASN A 278 5.45 3.70 -2.93
C ASN A 278 6.43 2.71 -2.28
N LYS A 279 6.24 2.38 -0.99
CA LYS A 279 7.09 1.44 -0.27
C LYS A 279 6.89 0.01 -0.76
N ILE A 280 5.64 -0.43 -0.90
CA ILE A 280 5.32 -1.78 -1.42
C ILE A 280 5.79 -1.90 -2.87
N THR A 281 5.51 -0.90 -3.71
CA THR A 281 5.97 -0.88 -5.11
C THR A 281 7.49 -0.96 -5.21
N ALA A 282 8.22 -0.19 -4.39
CA ALA A 282 9.67 -0.28 -4.35
C ALA A 282 10.16 -1.64 -3.86
N TYR A 283 9.51 -2.24 -2.86
CA TYR A 283 9.90 -3.53 -2.33
C TYR A 283 9.75 -4.66 -3.36
N LEU A 284 8.63 -4.71 -4.08
CA LEU A 284 8.35 -5.78 -5.05
C LEU A 284 9.11 -5.64 -6.36
N ASN A 285 9.58 -4.43 -6.70
CA ASN A 285 10.26 -4.17 -7.97
C ASN A 285 11.80 -4.10 -7.87
N ASN A 286 12.37 -4.18 -6.65
CA ASN A 286 13.81 -4.33 -6.40
C ASN A 286 14.10 -5.72 -5.82
#